data_AF-A0A1F4TQE4-F1
#
_entry.id   AF-A0A1F4TQE4-F1
#
_cell.length_a   1.000
_cell.length_b   1.000
_cell.length_c   1.000
_cell.angle_alpha   90.00
_cell.angle_beta   90.00
_cell.angle_gamma   90.00
#
_symmetry.space_group_name_H-M   'P 1'
#
loop_
_entity.id
_entity.type
_entity.pdbx_description
1 polymer ?
#
loop_
_entity_poly.entity_id
_entity_poly.type
_entity_poly.pdbx_seq_one_letter_code
_entity_poly.pdbx_strand_id
1 'polypeptide(L)'
;MNKRKGFTMIELLVVIAIIGLLAVFLVPNLLGARDRAKEAAVKGVMHSLQLGIEAYEMENMTFPPVQSAGVASLCTNYLMKGGYIAEVPKNPFTGATYTDSDTAGKITYTYDATTNKYILTGYNRGGSKKIQELVNM
;
A
#
# COMPACT_ATOMS: atom_id res chain seq x y z
N MET A 1 35.84 -23.17 -46.84
CA MET A 1 36.31 -21.80 -46.51
C MET A 1 35.08 -20.99 -46.10
N ASN A 2 34.78 -20.92 -44.81
CA ASN A 2 33.52 -20.34 -44.32
C ASN A 2 33.65 -18.82 -44.24
N LYS A 3 33.00 -18.10 -45.16
CA LYS A 3 32.88 -16.64 -45.10
C LYS A 3 32.02 -16.28 -43.88
N ARG A 4 32.66 -15.81 -42.81
CA ARG A 4 31.95 -15.17 -41.70
C ARG A 4 31.37 -13.85 -42.20
N LYS A 5 30.05 -13.75 -42.28
CA LYS A 5 29.35 -12.48 -42.54
C LYS A 5 29.45 -11.62 -41.28
N GLY A 6 30.02 -10.42 -41.42
CA GLY A 6 30.02 -9.41 -40.36
C GLY A 6 28.69 -8.65 -40.35
N PHE A 7 28.30 -8.16 -39.18
CA PHE A 7 27.14 -7.29 -39.00
C PHE A 7 27.41 -5.93 -39.65
N THR A 8 26.44 -5.36 -40.35
CA THR A 8 26.57 -4.01 -40.89
C THR A 8 26.27 -2.95 -39.83
N MET A 9 26.92 -1.79 -39.95
CA MET A 9 26.63 -0.64 -39.08
C MET A 9 25.16 -0.21 -39.18
N ILE A 10 24.56 -0.33 -40.37
CA ILE A 10 23.16 0.03 -40.59
C ILE A 10 22.18 -0.94 -39.93
N GLU A 11 22.47 -2.25 -39.95
CA GLU A 11 21.65 -3.24 -39.21
C GLU A 11 21.65 -2.93 -37.72
N LEU A 12 22.81 -2.59 -37.15
CA LEU A 12 22.89 -2.23 -35.73
C LEU A 12 22.12 -0.93 -35.44
N LEU A 13 22.24 0.07 -36.31
CA LEU A 13 21.57 1.37 -36.17
C LEU A 13 20.04 1.25 -36.22
N VAL A 14 19.50 0.47 -37.16
CA VAL A 14 18.05 0.26 -37.27
C VAL A 14 17.51 -0.49 -36.04
N VAL A 15 18.25 -1.46 -35.51
CA VAL A 15 17.84 -2.21 -34.31
C VAL A 15 17.74 -1.31 -33.09
N ILE A 16 18.76 -0.48 -32.82
CA ILE A 16 18.71 0.44 -31.68
C ILE A 16 17.63 1.52 -31.84
N ALA A 17 17.33 1.93 -33.08
CA ALA A 17 16.25 2.87 -33.36
C ALA A 17 14.87 2.27 -33.04
N ILE A 18 14.64 1.00 -33.41
CA ILE A 18 13.38 0.29 -33.10
C ILE A 18 13.25 0.04 -31.59
N ILE A 19 14.32 -0.41 -30.92
CA ILE A 19 14.31 -0.61 -29.46
C ILE A 19 14.03 0.72 -28.73
N GLY A 20 14.66 1.82 -29.19
CA GLY A 20 14.42 3.16 -28.65
C GLY A 20 12.97 3.60 -28.78
N LEU A 21 12.35 3.38 -29.95
CA LEU A 21 10.93 3.69 -30.17
C LEU A 21 10.01 2.88 -29.25
N LEU A 22 10.26 1.57 -29.13
CA LEU A 22 9.45 0.69 -28.26
C LEU A 22 9.60 1.09 -26.79
N ALA A 23 10.82 1.38 -26.31
CA ALA A 23 11.07 1.71 -24.92
C ALA A 23 10.27 2.94 -24.44
N VAL A 24 10.12 3.97 -25.29
CA VAL A 24 9.36 5.20 -24.96
C VAL A 24 7.90 4.89 -24.62
N PHE A 25 7.27 3.94 -25.32
CA PHE A 25 5.87 3.57 -25.05
C PHE A 25 5.70 2.67 -23.82
N LEU A 26 6.67 1.81 -23.50
CA LEU A 26 6.54 0.84 -22.41
C LEU A 26 6.78 1.43 -21.01
N VAL A 27 7.73 2.35 -20.86
CA VAL A 27 8.15 2.89 -19.55
C VAL A 27 7.02 3.55 -18.74
N PRO A 28 6.17 4.45 -19.29
CA PRO A 28 5.14 5.12 -18.49
C PRO A 28 4.07 4.17 -17.95
N ASN A 29 3.72 3.12 -18.70
CA ASN A 29 2.72 2.14 -18.27
C ASN A 29 3.20 1.30 -17.07
N LEU A 30 4.50 1.00 -17.02
CA LEU A 30 5.09 0.22 -15.93
C LEU A 30 5.02 0.93 -14.57
N LEU A 31 5.19 2.26 -14.54
CA LEU A 31 5.13 3.03 -13.30
C LEU A 31 3.72 3.02 -12.69
N GLY A 32 2.68 3.22 -13.52
CA GLY A 32 1.29 3.17 -13.06
C GLY A 32 0.84 1.76 -12.65
N ALA A 33 1.39 0.71 -13.25
CA ALA A 33 1.14 -0.67 -12.82
C ALA A 33 1.74 -0.97 -11.44
N ARG A 34 2.97 -0.50 -11.17
CA ARG A 34 3.63 -0.66 -9.87
C ARG A 34 2.88 0.04 -8.74
N ASP A 35 2.41 1.26 -8.97
CA ASP A 35 1.66 2.00 -7.95
C ASP A 35 0.32 1.33 -7.63
N ARG A 36 -0.41 0.84 -8.65
CA ARG A 36 -1.64 0.06 -8.43
C ARG A 36 -1.40 -1.23 -7.65
N ALA A 37 -0.30 -1.93 -7.92
CA ALA A 37 0.08 -3.12 -7.15
C ALA A 37 0.35 -2.79 -5.68
N LYS A 38 1.01 -1.66 -5.40
CA LYS A 38 1.22 -1.16 -4.04
C LYS A 38 -0.08 -0.75 -3.35
N GLU A 39 -0.99 -0.08 -4.06
CA GLU A 39 -2.34 0.24 -3.53
C GLU A 39 -3.11 -1.03 -3.17
N ALA A 40 -3.04 -2.07 -4.00
CA ALA A 40 -3.65 -3.37 -3.67
C ALA A 40 -3.03 -4.01 -2.42
N ALA A 41 -1.71 -3.91 -2.26
CA ALA A 41 -1.04 -4.37 -1.04
C ALA A 41 -1.47 -3.58 0.21
N VAL A 42 -1.65 -2.25 0.10
CA VAL A 42 -2.20 -1.43 1.20
C VAL A 42 -3.59 -1.92 1.60
N LYS A 43 -4.46 -2.23 0.63
CA LYS A 43 -5.79 -2.81 0.93
C LYS A 43 -5.69 -4.13 1.68
N GLY A 44 -4.73 -4.99 1.33
CA GLY A 44 -4.46 -6.23 2.08
C GLY A 44 -4.06 -5.99 3.53
N VAL A 45 -3.18 -4.99 3.77
CA VAL A 45 -2.83 -4.57 5.13
C VAL A 45 -4.05 -4.04 5.88
N MET A 46 -4.88 -3.23 5.23
CA MET A 46 -6.11 -2.71 5.86
C MET A 46 -7.06 -3.83 6.31
N HIS A 47 -7.24 -4.89 5.53
CA HIS A 47 -8.03 -6.04 5.95
C HIS A 47 -7.42 -6.78 7.15
N SER A 48 -6.10 -6.90 7.19
CA SER A 48 -5.41 -7.50 8.34
C SER A 48 -5.62 -6.67 9.62
N LEU A 49 -5.56 -5.34 9.51
CA LEU A 49 -5.87 -4.43 10.61
C LEU A 49 -7.35 -4.51 11.02
N GLN A 50 -8.25 -4.62 10.05
CA GLN A 50 -9.68 -4.78 10.30
C GLN A 50 -9.96 -6.00 11.18
N LEU A 51 -9.38 -7.16 10.85
CA LEU A 51 -9.49 -8.37 11.65
C LEU A 51 -8.95 -8.17 13.08
N GLY A 52 -7.82 -7.47 13.23
CA GLY A 52 -7.26 -7.15 14.55
C GLY A 52 -8.17 -6.22 15.38
N ILE A 53 -8.81 -5.24 14.74
CA ILE A 53 -9.77 -4.32 15.39
C ILE A 53 -11.03 -5.06 15.81
N GLU A 54 -11.56 -5.95 14.96
CA GLU A 54 -12.73 -6.78 15.28
C GLU A 54 -12.39 -7.77 16.41
N ALA A 55 -11.20 -8.36 16.41
CA ALA A 55 -10.73 -9.18 17.52
C ALA A 55 -10.61 -8.41 18.84
N TYR A 56 -10.11 -7.17 18.79
CA TYR A 56 -10.09 -6.28 19.95
C TYR A 56 -11.50 -6.05 20.49
N GLU A 57 -12.49 -5.79 19.62
CA GLU A 57 -13.86 -5.53 20.03
C GLU A 57 -14.52 -6.74 20.69
N MET A 58 -14.30 -7.95 20.17
CA MET A 58 -14.84 -9.17 20.75
C MET A 58 -14.42 -9.40 22.22
N GLU A 59 -13.23 -8.94 22.61
CA GLU A 59 -12.73 -9.08 23.98
C GLU A 59 -13.06 -7.87 24.87
N ASN A 60 -13.05 -6.66 24.30
CA ASN A 60 -13.18 -5.41 25.07
C ASN A 60 -14.60 -4.83 25.03
N MET A 61 -15.53 -5.43 24.27
CA MET A 61 -16.90 -4.95 24.02
C MET A 61 -16.97 -3.53 23.43
N THR A 62 -15.85 -3.04 22.90
CA THR A 62 -15.73 -1.73 22.27
C THR A 62 -14.57 -1.75 21.29
N PHE A 63 -14.68 -0.98 20.21
CA PHE A 63 -13.54 -0.75 19.32
C PHE A 63 -12.46 0.10 20.02
N PRO A 64 -11.22 0.13 19.52
CA PRO A 64 -10.15 0.97 20.07
C PRO A 64 -10.64 2.42 20.32
N PRO A 65 -10.73 2.87 21.59
CA PRO A 65 -11.44 4.09 21.97
C PRO A 65 -10.60 5.35 21.71
N VAL A 66 -10.17 5.54 20.46
CA VAL A 66 -9.41 6.69 19.99
C VAL A 66 -10.15 7.32 18.81
N GLN A 67 -10.49 8.61 18.93
CA GLN A 67 -11.31 9.29 17.92
C GLN A 67 -10.63 9.30 16.53
N SER A 68 -9.32 9.50 16.50
CA SER A 68 -8.52 9.47 15.28
C SER A 68 -7.08 9.06 15.60
N ALA A 69 -6.55 8.09 14.85
CA ALA A 69 -5.18 7.62 14.97
C ALA A 69 -4.61 7.21 13.61
N GLY A 70 -3.29 7.35 13.45
CA GLY A 70 -2.55 6.64 12.41
C GLY A 70 -2.37 5.17 12.77
N VAL A 71 -1.93 4.37 11.80
CA VAL A 71 -1.76 2.92 12.00
C VAL A 71 -0.73 2.59 13.06
N ALA A 72 0.37 3.33 13.18
CA ALA A 72 1.40 2.99 14.14
C ALA A 72 0.85 3.13 15.57
N SER A 73 0.22 4.27 15.89
CA SER A 73 -0.42 4.49 17.20
C SER A 73 -1.58 3.55 17.47
N LEU A 74 -2.41 3.22 16.47
CA LEU A 74 -3.48 2.22 16.63
C LEU A 74 -2.87 0.86 17.02
N CYS A 75 -1.84 0.44 16.30
CA CYS A 75 -1.20 -0.85 16.51
C CYS A 75 -0.53 -0.94 17.88
N THR A 76 0.35 0.01 18.22
CA THR A 76 1.17 -0.07 19.43
C THR A 76 0.36 0.10 20.71
N ASN A 77 -0.64 0.98 20.71
CA ASN A 77 -1.39 1.30 21.92
C ASN A 77 -2.54 0.33 22.19
N TYR A 78 -3.11 -0.28 21.14
CA TYR A 78 -4.32 -1.11 21.26
C TYR A 78 -4.09 -2.53 20.73
N LEU A 79 -3.74 -2.68 19.45
CA LEU A 79 -3.79 -3.98 18.80
C LEU A 79 -2.68 -4.95 19.25
N MET A 80 -1.46 -4.44 19.48
CA MET A 80 -0.32 -5.25 19.93
C MET A 80 -0.41 -5.57 21.43
N LYS A 81 -0.96 -4.66 22.23
CA LYS A 81 -1.07 -4.84 23.68
C LYS A 81 -1.96 -6.03 24.07
N GLY A 82 -3.01 -6.28 23.29
CA GLY A 82 -3.86 -7.47 23.43
C GLY A 82 -3.46 -8.64 22.53
N GLY A 83 -2.35 -8.54 21.79
CA GLY A 83 -1.87 -9.63 20.92
C GLY A 83 -2.72 -9.89 19.68
N TYR A 84 -3.62 -8.98 19.30
CA TYR A 84 -4.47 -9.09 18.11
C TYR A 84 -3.66 -8.97 16.80
N ILE A 85 -2.52 -8.28 16.87
CA ILE A 85 -1.50 -8.28 15.82
C ILE A 85 -0.12 -8.45 16.46
N ALA A 86 0.81 -9.08 15.73
CA ALA A 86 2.17 -9.33 16.24
C ALA A 86 3.09 -8.10 16.16
N GLU A 87 2.96 -7.31 15.09
CA GLU A 87 3.81 -6.15 14.82
C GLU A 87 3.09 -5.11 13.98
N VAL A 88 3.61 -3.88 13.97
CA VAL A 88 3.16 -2.85 13.04
C VAL A 88 3.47 -3.30 11.62
N PRO A 89 2.48 -3.39 10.71
CA PRO A 89 2.72 -3.85 9.34
C PRO A 89 3.73 -2.98 8.58
N LYS A 90 4.30 -3.54 7.51
CA LYS A 90 5.14 -2.78 6.58
C LYS A 90 4.30 -2.02 5.57
N ASN A 91 4.66 -0.76 5.33
CA ASN A 91 4.07 0.10 4.32
C ASN A 91 4.59 -0.29 2.92
N PRO A 92 3.72 -0.74 1.99
CA PRO A 92 4.11 -1.16 0.64
C PRO A 92 4.76 -0.05 -0.22
N PHE A 93 4.53 1.23 0.13
CA PHE A 93 5.10 2.35 -0.61
C PHE A 93 6.52 2.68 -0.19
N THR A 94 6.82 2.65 1.11
CA THR A 94 8.13 3.01 1.67
C THR A 94 9.03 1.81 1.92
N GLY A 95 8.46 0.62 2.11
CA GLY A 95 9.17 -0.61 2.50
C GLY A 95 9.55 -0.68 3.98
N ALA A 96 9.28 0.37 4.75
CA ALA A 96 9.48 0.42 6.20
C ALA A 96 8.18 0.05 6.94
N THR A 97 8.25 -0.14 8.26
CA THR A 97 7.06 -0.24 9.12
C THR A 97 6.24 1.06 9.03
N TYR A 98 4.92 0.96 9.12
CA TYR A 98 4.06 2.15 9.14
C TYR A 98 4.46 3.13 10.23
N THR A 99 4.46 4.42 9.89
CA THR A 99 4.57 5.53 10.84
C THR A 99 3.34 6.43 10.72
N ASP A 100 2.96 7.13 11.79
CA ASP A 100 1.82 8.06 11.74
C ASP A 100 2.11 9.30 10.88
N SER A 101 3.39 9.56 10.58
CA SER A 101 3.85 10.58 9.64
C SER A 101 3.83 10.15 8.17
N ASP A 102 3.50 8.88 7.87
CA ASP A 102 3.49 8.40 6.49
C ASP A 102 2.46 9.17 5.67
N THR A 103 2.91 9.73 4.55
CA THR A 103 2.02 10.34 3.56
C THR A 103 1.62 9.32 2.50
N ALA A 104 2.60 8.55 2.00
CA ALA A 104 2.38 7.57 0.94
C ALA A 104 1.78 6.29 1.50
N GLY A 105 0.64 5.85 0.95
CA GLY A 105 0.01 4.60 1.37
C GLY A 105 -0.54 4.65 2.79
N LYS A 106 -0.70 5.86 3.37
CA LYS A 106 -1.12 6.05 4.75
C LYS A 106 -2.46 5.36 4.98
N ILE A 107 -2.64 4.87 6.19
CA ILE A 107 -3.90 4.32 6.66
C ILE A 107 -4.25 5.08 7.94
N THR A 108 -5.48 5.52 8.06
CA THR A 108 -6.00 6.21 9.24
C THR A 108 -7.18 5.46 9.81
N TYR A 109 -7.29 5.48 11.12
CA TYR A 109 -8.41 4.95 11.86
C TYR A 109 -9.18 6.09 12.52
N THR A 110 -10.50 6.08 12.41
CA THR A 110 -11.38 6.98 13.16
C THR A 110 -12.49 6.20 13.81
N TYR A 111 -12.84 6.57 15.04
CA TYR A 111 -13.93 5.95 15.80
C TYR A 111 -14.87 7.01 16.36
N ASP A 112 -16.16 6.75 16.22
CA ASP A 112 -17.23 7.53 16.84
C ASP A 112 -17.95 6.64 17.87
N ALA A 113 -17.70 6.95 19.16
CA ALA A 113 -18.31 6.25 20.29
C ALA A 113 -19.83 6.45 20.37
N THR A 114 -20.36 7.53 19.77
CA THR A 114 -21.80 7.82 19.80
C THR A 114 -22.57 6.86 18.91
N THR A 115 -22.00 6.55 17.74
CA THR A 115 -22.60 5.67 16.73
C THR A 115 -22.02 4.26 16.76
N ASN A 116 -21.07 4.00 17.68
CA ASN A 116 -20.26 2.80 17.75
C ASN A 116 -19.70 2.38 16.37
N LYS A 117 -19.21 3.37 15.60
CA LYS A 117 -18.76 3.16 14.23
C LYS A 117 -17.28 3.47 14.10
N TYR A 118 -16.52 2.54 13.52
CA TYR A 118 -15.15 2.82 13.09
C TYR A 118 -15.04 2.92 11.57
N ILE A 119 -14.04 3.67 11.12
CA ILE A 119 -13.65 3.77 9.72
C ILE A 119 -12.13 3.63 9.62
N LEU A 120 -11.69 2.67 8.82
CA LEU A 120 -10.32 2.55 8.35
C LEU A 120 -10.25 3.11 6.93
N THR A 121 -9.47 4.17 6.72
CA THR A 121 -9.29 4.82 5.43
C THR A 121 -7.87 4.64 4.94
N GLY A 122 -7.70 4.01 3.77
CA GLY A 122 -6.42 3.90 3.09
C GLY A 122 -6.27 4.96 2.01
N TYR A 123 -5.04 5.43 1.79
CA TYR A 123 -4.73 6.46 0.79
C TYR A 123 -3.72 5.99 -0.25
N ASN A 124 -3.68 6.68 -1.38
CA ASN A 124 -2.71 6.44 -2.44
C ASN A 124 -1.30 6.91 -2.09
N ARG A 125 -0.37 6.78 -3.05
CA ARG A 125 1.01 7.27 -2.93
C ARG A 125 1.14 8.74 -2.52
N GLY A 126 0.21 9.59 -2.95
CA GLY A 126 0.22 11.02 -2.64
C GLY A 126 -0.42 11.39 -1.31
N GLY A 127 -1.05 10.44 -0.60
CA GLY A 127 -1.71 10.69 0.69
C GLY A 127 -2.98 11.53 0.62
N SER A 128 -3.41 11.97 -0.55
CA SER A 128 -4.57 12.86 -0.74
C SER A 128 -5.80 12.12 -1.25
N LYS A 129 -5.63 11.06 -2.05
CA LYS A 129 -6.76 10.30 -2.62
C LYS A 129 -7.01 9.05 -1.79
N LYS A 130 -8.25 8.88 -1.34
CA LYS A 130 -8.71 7.65 -0.69
C LYS A 130 -8.75 6.51 -1.71
N ILE A 131 -8.19 5.35 -1.36
CA ILE A 131 -8.18 4.14 -2.21
C ILE A 131 -9.17 3.08 -1.74
N GLN A 132 -9.52 3.10 -0.45
CA GLN A 132 -10.47 2.19 0.18
C GLN A 132 -10.92 2.79 1.52
N GLU A 133 -12.19 2.56 1.88
CA GLU A 133 -12.68 2.70 3.24
C GLU A 133 -13.26 1.35 3.69
N LEU A 134 -12.94 0.96 4.91
CA LEU A 134 -13.51 -0.21 5.59
C LEU A 134 -14.19 0.31 6.85
N VAL A 135 -15.41 -0.14 7.08
CA VAL A 135 -16.22 0.25 8.24
C VAL A 135 -16.68 -1.01 8.95
N ASN A 136 -16.99 -0.93 10.24
CA ASN A 136 -17.73 -2.03 10.87
C ASN A 136 -19.06 -2.25 10.16
N MET A 137 -19.44 -3.52 10.09
CA MET A 137 -20.77 -3.95 9.64
C MET A 137 -21.84 -3.57 10.66
#